data_AF-A0A828QV43-F1
#
_entry.id   AF-A0A828QV43-F1
#
_cell.length_a   1.000
_cell.length_b   1.000
_cell.length_c   1.000
_cell.angle_alpha   90.00
_cell.angle_beta   90.00
_cell.angle_gamma   90.00
#
_symmetry.space_group_name_H-M   'P 1'
#
loop_
_entity.id
_entity.type
_entity.pdbx_description
1 polymer ?
#
loop_
_entity_poly.entity_id
_entity_poly.type
_entity_poly.pdbx_seq_one_letter_code
_entity_poly.pdbx_strand_id
1 'polypeptide(L)' 'MLILSRKEGQSLQIGEDIEIKIVQTGKGYAKIGIEAPRSLLILRKELIMQIKDENLHSVAQNEIKLDDLSKKLKQ' A
#
# COMPACT_ATOMS: atom_id res chain seq x y z
N MET A 1 -10.32 -3.72 16.93
CA MET A 1 -9.07 -4.47 16.67
C MET A 1 -9.30 -5.91 17.11
N LEU A 2 -9.18 -6.88 16.20
CA LEU A 2 -9.29 -8.30 16.51
C LEU A 2 -7.88 -8.88 16.63
N ILE A 3 -7.60 -9.62 17.71
CA ILE A 3 -6.26 -10.13 18.01
C ILE A 3 -6.33 -11.65 17.99
N LEU A 4 -5.54 -12.27 17.11
CA LEU A 4 -5.49 -13.72 16.93
C LEU A 4 -4.04 -14.17 16.90
N SER A 5 -3.72 -15.18 17.72
CA SER A 5 -2.42 -15.85 17.67
C SER A 5 -2.51 -17.05 16.73
N ARG A 6 -1.63 -17.10 15.74
CA ARG A 6 -1.51 -18.20 14.78
C ARG A 6 -0.08 -18.73 14.77
N LYS A 7 0.04 -20.04 14.53
CA LYS A 7 1.33 -20.72 14.31
C LYS A 7 1.70 -20.72 12.83
N GLU A 8 2.95 -21.05 12.55
CA GLU A 8 3.45 -21.28 11.19
C GLU A 8 2.57 -22.29 10.44
N GLY A 9 2.26 -22.00 9.18
CA GLY A 9 1.40 -22.82 8.33
C GLY A 9 -0.11 -22.57 8.50
N GLN A 10 -0.53 -21.77 9.48
CA GLN A 10 -1.96 -21.42 9.63
C GLN A 10 -2.31 -20.20 8.77
N SER A 11 -3.55 -20.20 8.27
CA SER A 11 -4.13 -19.05 7.56
C SER A 11 -5.30 -18.44 8.31
N LEU A 12 -5.61 -17.19 7.96
CA LEU A 12 -6.80 -16.45 8.35
C LEU A 12 -7.48 -15.98 7.07
N GLN A 13 -8.79 -16.12 7.03
CA GLN A 13 -9.59 -15.62 5.93
C GLN A 13 -10.32 -14.35 6.36
N ILE A 14 -10.31 -13.33 5.49
CA ILE A 14 -11.03 -12.07 5.68
C ILE A 14 -12.02 -11.94 4.52
N GLY A 15 -13.31 -12.09 4.82
CA GLY A 15 -14.35 -12.14 3.79
C GLY A 15 -14.26 -13.41 2.95
N GLU A 16 -14.51 -13.30 1.65
CA GLU A 16 -14.45 -14.43 0.70
C GLU A 16 -13.21 -14.39 -0.19
N ASP A 17 -12.55 -13.24 -0.28
CA ASP A 17 -11.52 -12.98 -1.30
C ASP A 17 -10.10 -12.83 -0.74
N ILE A 18 -9.91 -12.69 0.57
CA ILE A 18 -8.61 -12.41 1.17
C ILE A 18 -8.21 -13.55 2.10
N GLU A 19 -7.08 -14.20 1.82
CA GLU A 19 -6.42 -15.15 2.69
C GLU A 19 -5.05 -14.62 3.14
N ILE A 20 -4.81 -14.65 4.45
CA ILE A 20 -3.54 -14.29 5.07
C ILE A 20 -2.92 -15.55 5.64
N LYS A 21 -1.75 -15.95 5.15
CA LYS A 21 -1.04 -17.15 5.58
C LYS A 21 0.24 -16.80 6.32
N ILE A 22 0.45 -17.38 7.50
CA ILE A 22 1.73 -17.29 8.20
C ILE A 22 2.68 -18.30 7.56
N VAL A 23 3.59 -17.84 6.72
CA VAL A 23 4.56 -18.71 6.02
C VAL A 23 5.65 -19.17 6.98
N GLN A 24 6.18 -18.24 7.78
CA GLN A 24 7.25 -18.53 8.73
C GLN A 24 7.27 -17.47 9.83
N THR A 25 7.61 -17.84 11.05
CA THR A 25 7.84 -16.91 12.15
C THR A 25 9.27 -17.04 12.65
N GLY A 26 10.01 -15.94 12.65
CA GLY A 26 11.35 -15.86 13.22
C GLY A 26 11.37 -15.04 14.52
N LYS A 27 12.55 -14.86 15.11
CA LYS A 27 12.74 -13.95 16.24
C LYS A 27 12.63 -12.50 15.75
N GLY A 28 11.44 -11.93 15.87
CA GLY A 28 11.17 -10.51 15.58
C GLY A 28 10.63 -10.21 14.17
N TYR A 29 10.45 -11.21 13.32
CA TYR A 29 9.79 -11.03 12.02
C TYR A 29 8.89 -12.22 11.69
N ALA A 30 7.86 -11.98 10.89
CA ALA A 30 7.02 -13.03 10.34
C ALA A 30 6.95 -12.85 8.82
N LYS A 31 7.11 -13.95 8.08
CA LYS A 31 6.77 -14.00 6.66
C LYS A 31 5.27 -14.25 6.55
N ILE A 32 4.59 -13.29 5.96
CA ILE A 32 3.14 -13.34 5.77
C ILE A 32 2.89 -13.41 4.26
N GLY A 33 2.21 -14.46 3.83
CA GLY A 33 1.62 -14.56 2.51
C GLY A 33 0.25 -13.90 2.54
N ILE A 34 -0.05 -13.07 1.55
CA ILE A 34 -1.36 -12.43 1.40
C ILE A 34 -1.85 -12.79 0.01
N GLU A 35 -2.91 -13.57 -0.06
CA GLU A 35 -3.63 -13.89 -1.28
C GLU A 35 -4.89 -13.02 -1.30
N ALA A 36 -5.00 -12.19 -2.33
CA ALA A 36 -6.15 -11.32 -2.55
C ALA A 36 -6.37 -11.15 -4.06
N PRO A 37 -7.59 -10.82 -4.50
CA PRO A 37 -7.88 -10.54 -5.89
C PRO A 37 -7.07 -9.35 -6.40
N ARG A 38 -6.77 -9.35 -7.71
CA ARG A 38 -6.01 -8.27 -8.37
C ARG A 38 -6.67 -6.89 -8.26
N SER A 39 -7.97 -6.84 -8.00
CA SER A 39 -8.68 -5.57 -7.78
C SER A 39 -8.29 -4.90 -6.45
N LEU A 40 -7.65 -5.64 -5.54
CA LEU A 40 -7.30 -5.17 -4.21
C LEU A 40 -5.80 -4.87 -4.15
N LEU A 41 -5.47 -3.60 -3.92
CA LEU A 41 -4.10 -3.13 -3.87
C LEU A 41 -3.49 -3.46 -2.50
N ILE A 42 -2.50 -4.36 -2.48
CA ILE A 42 -1.73 -4.68 -1.26
C ILE A 42 -0.45 -3.86 -1.28
N LEU A 43 -0.37 -2.89 -0.37
CA LEU A 43 0.84 -2.09 -0.17
C LEU A 43 1.32 -2.23 1.27
N ARG A 44 2.63 -2.05 1.44
CA ARG A 44 3.20 -1.90 2.78
C ARG A 44 2.85 -0.53 3.33
N LYS A 45 2.54 -0.48 4.63
CA LYS A 45 1.99 0.72 5.27
C LYS A 45 2.94 1.91 5.18
N GLU A 46 4.25 1.69 5.23
CA GLU A 46 5.23 2.77 5.10
C GLU A 46 5.18 3.46 3.74
N LEU A 47 4.92 2.73 2.66
CA LEU A 47 4.82 3.29 1.31
C LEU A 47 3.57 4.14 1.13
N ILE A 48 2.46 3.76 1.76
CA ILE A 48 1.20 4.54 1.72
C ILE A 48 1.42 5.92 2.33
N MET A 49 2.21 6.01 3.41
CA MET A 49 2.50 7.28 4.06
C MET A 49 3.29 8.20 3.12
N GLN A 50 4.31 7.69 2.43
CA GLN A 50 5.09 8.48 1.48
C GLN A 50 4.26 8.95 0.29
N ILE A 51 3.46 8.07 -0.32
CA ILE A 51 2.62 8.42 -1.48
C ILE A 51 1.55 9.45 -1.10
N LYS A 52 0.95 9.33 0.09
CA LYS A 52 -0.06 10.29 0.55
C LYS A 52 0.55 11.67 0.80
N ASP A 53 1.75 11.71 1.35
CA ASP A 53 2.48 12.94 1.63
C ASP A 53 2.92 13.63 0.32
N GLU A 54 3.39 12.85 -0.65
CA GLU A 54 3.83 13.35 -1.96
C GLU A 54 2.66 13.83 -2.84
N ASN A 55 1.50 13.17 -2.77
CA ASN A 55 0.26 13.66 -3.39
C ASN A 55 -0.23 14.98 -2.76
N LEU A 56 -0.16 15.12 -1.44
CA LEU A 56 -0.51 16.38 -0.76
C LEU A 56 0.43 17.52 -1.16
N HIS A 57 1.75 17.26 -1.22
CA HIS A 57 2.74 18.23 -1.69
C HIS A 57 2.52 18.63 -3.16
N SER A 58 2.16 17.66 -4.02
CA SER A 58 1.88 17.92 -5.44
C SER A 58 0.64 18.79 -5.66
N VAL A 59 -0.38 18.65 -4.81
CA VAL A 59 -1.59 19.49 -4.85
C VAL A 59 -1.31 20.90 -4.33
N ALA A 60 -0.43 21.04 -3.33
CA ALA A 60 -0.08 22.35 -2.76
C ALA A 60 0.84 23.21 -3.66
N GLN A 61 1.59 22.60 -4.59
CA GLN A 61 2.51 23.33 -5.48
C GLN A 61 1.91 23.77 -6.82
N ASN A 62 0.65 23.44 -7.11
CA ASN A 62 0.05 23.70 -8.42
C ASN A 62 -0.87 24.94 -8.44
N GLU A 63 -0.29 26.11 -8.14
CA GLU A 63 -0.66 27.36 -8.83
C GLU A 63 0.26 27.59 -10.05
N ILE A 64 0.69 26.51 -10.71
CA ILE A 64 1.30 26.64 -12.03
C ILE A 64 0.18 27.00 -12.99
N LYS A 65 0.08 28.30 -13.33
CA LYS A 65 -0.77 28.77 -14.44
C LYS A 65 -0.41 27.94 -15.68
N LEU A 66 -1.33 27.07 -16.10
CA LEU A 66 -1.22 26.19 -17.28
C LEU A 66 -0.81 26.94 -18.57
N ASP A 67 -1.02 28.25 -18.60
CA ASP A 67 -0.59 29.17 -19.66
C ASP A 67 0.95 29.24 -19.83
N ASP A 68 1.73 29.12 -18.75
CA ASP A 68 3.19 29.24 -18.80
C ASP A 68 3.85 27.95 -19.32
N LEU A 69 3.26 26.80 -19.01
CA LEU A 69 3.75 25.48 -19.45
C LEU A 69 3.64 25.32 -20.98
N SER A 70 2.54 25.81 -21.57
CA SER A 70 2.33 25.75 -23.02
C SER A 70 3.31 26.61 -23.83
N LYS A 71 3.86 27.66 -23.21
CA LYS A 71 4.91 28.50 -23.83
C LYS A 71 6.28 27.85 -23.80
N LYS A 72 6.63 27.14 -22.72
CA LYS A 72 7.94 26.46 -22.58
C LYS A 72 8.07 25.19 -23.43
N LEU A 73 6.96 24.50 -23.70
CA LEU A 73 6.96 23.26 -24.49
C LEU A 73 6.93 23.48 -26.01
N LYS A 74 6.72 24.72 -26.47
CA LYS A 74 6.67 25.09 -27.90
C LYS A 74 7.95 25.74 -28.44
N GLN A 75 9.03 25.75 -27.65
CA GLN A 75 10.34 26.28 -28.06
C GLN A 75 11.26 25.15 -28.51
#